data_AF-A0AAN0K2N3-F1
#
_entry.id   AF-A0AAN0K2N3-F1
#
_cell.length_a   1.000
_cell.length_b   1.000
_cell.length_c   1.000
_cell.angle_alpha   90.00
_cell.angle_beta   90.00
_cell.angle_gamma   90.00
#
_symmetry.space_group_name_H-M   'P 1'
#
loop_
_entity.id
_entity.type
_entity.pdbx_description
1 polymer ?
#
loop_
_entity_poly.entity_id
_entity_poly.type
_entity_poly.pdbx_seq_one_letter_code
_entity_poly.pdbx_strand_id
1 'polypeptide(L)'
;MEITEAKECIETYRTELMEFCKSLSISLCLKERFASIPHLQCETVTLVFDWKPEEHLLKDIKELLAKVSGKLLRIEYIEPHKSISVTCSFPFSDVGFTILRMIENIHILMGQGLKKLTIGNLTLWKKQDVEQKELKVKDQDLLLQHTEVISHIILEEAEDRLRDAISSKEKEAIELKKRTVNDYNT
;
A
#
# COMPACT_ATOMS: atom_id res chain seq x y z
N MET A 1 42.80 -0.06 22.72
CA MET A 1 41.53 0.24 23.40
C MET A 1 40.49 -0.61 22.70
N GLU A 2 40.09 -1.70 23.33
CA GLU A 2 39.19 -2.66 22.73
C GLU A 2 37.74 -2.14 22.74
N ILE A 3 37.09 -2.19 21.58
CA ILE A 3 35.71 -1.74 21.35
C ILE A 3 34.71 -2.83 21.77
N THR A 4 35.18 -3.87 22.48
CA THR A 4 34.44 -5.10 22.80
C THR A 4 33.29 -4.83 23.76
N GLU A 5 33.52 -4.00 24.79
CA GLU A 5 32.49 -3.57 25.74
C GLU A 5 31.40 -2.74 25.03
N ALA A 6 31.80 -1.82 24.16
CA ALA A 6 30.84 -1.03 23.37
C ALA A 6 30.02 -1.90 22.41
N LYS A 7 30.61 -2.96 21.82
CA LYS A 7 29.89 -3.91 20.98
C LYS A 7 28.84 -4.68 21.77
N GLU A 8 29.19 -5.15 22.96
CA GLU A 8 28.26 -5.87 23.85
C GLU A 8 27.09 -4.97 24.28
N CYS A 9 27.36 -3.71 24.64
CA CYS A 9 26.30 -2.73 24.93
C CYS A 9 25.38 -2.48 23.72
N ILE A 10 25.94 -2.35 22.52
CA ILE A 10 25.14 -2.14 21.29
C ILE A 10 24.22 -3.34 21.01
N GLU A 11 24.73 -4.56 21.13
CA GLU A 11 23.93 -5.77 20.87
C GLU A 11 22.86 -5.99 21.96
N THR A 12 23.17 -5.69 23.21
CA THR A 12 22.18 -5.71 24.31
C THR A 12 21.06 -4.71 24.05
N TYR A 13 21.41 -3.46 23.77
CA TYR A 13 20.44 -2.41 23.43
C TYR A 13 19.59 -2.78 22.22
N ARG A 14 20.19 -3.33 21.15
CA ARG A 14 19.45 -3.78 19.97
C ARG A 14 18.45 -4.87 20.30
N THR A 15 18.82 -5.82 21.17
CA THR A 15 17.97 -6.93 21.58
C THR A 15 16.79 -6.44 22.40
N GLU A 16 17.04 -5.59 23.40
CA GLU A 16 16.00 -4.96 24.23
C GLU A 16 15.04 -4.11 23.40
N LEU A 17 15.58 -3.29 22.49
CA LEU A 17 14.78 -2.47 21.57
C LEU A 17 13.91 -3.35 20.66
N MET A 18 14.45 -4.46 20.15
CA MET A 18 13.71 -5.39 19.31
C MET A 18 12.57 -6.06 20.07
N GLU A 19 12.80 -6.47 21.33
CA GLU A 19 11.73 -6.99 22.21
C GLU A 19 10.65 -5.94 22.46
N PHE A 20 11.03 -4.71 22.79
CA PHE A 20 10.08 -3.61 22.98
C PHE A 20 9.24 -3.34 21.73
N CYS A 21 9.86 -3.39 20.54
CA CYS A 21 9.16 -3.19 19.27
C CYS A 21 8.11 -4.27 18.98
N LYS A 22 8.20 -5.48 19.58
CA LYS A 22 7.21 -6.55 19.39
C LYS A 22 5.88 -6.24 20.07
N SER A 23 5.90 -5.49 21.17
CA SER A 23 4.72 -5.09 21.94
C SER A 23 4.31 -3.63 21.71
N LEU A 24 4.93 -2.95 20.74
CA LEU A 24 4.65 -1.55 20.44
C LEU A 24 3.27 -1.39 19.80
N SER A 25 2.37 -0.72 20.52
CA SER A 25 1.04 -0.35 20.04
C SER A 25 1.12 0.62 18.86
N ILE A 26 0.20 0.49 17.90
CA ILE A 26 0.08 1.45 16.78
C ILE A 26 -0.28 2.84 17.30
N SER A 27 -1.08 2.94 18.37
CA SER A 27 -1.46 4.22 18.96
C SER A 27 -0.26 5.10 19.35
N LEU A 28 0.87 4.50 19.71
CA LEU A 28 2.12 5.20 20.06
C LEU A 28 2.95 5.60 18.83
N CYS A 29 2.62 5.08 17.65
CA CYS A 29 3.31 5.32 16.39
C CYS A 29 2.58 6.32 15.47
N LEU A 30 1.45 6.85 15.93
CA LEU A 30 0.60 7.72 15.12
C LEU A 30 1.30 9.03 14.83
N LYS A 31 1.30 9.44 13.56
CA LYS A 31 1.95 10.66 13.02
C LYS A 31 3.47 10.67 13.13
N GLU A 32 4.08 9.59 13.63
CA GLU A 32 5.51 9.41 13.64
C GLU A 32 6.01 9.06 12.24
N ARG A 33 7.14 9.66 11.85
CA ARG A 33 7.78 9.42 10.56
C ARG A 33 8.89 8.40 10.74
N PHE A 34 8.69 7.20 10.20
CA PHE A 34 9.65 6.09 10.28
C PHE A 34 10.83 6.26 9.32
N ALA A 35 10.65 6.99 8.23
CA ALA A 35 11.70 7.20 7.24
C ALA A 35 11.57 8.56 6.53
N SER A 36 12.71 9.19 6.27
CA SER A 36 12.82 10.29 5.30
C SER A 36 13.31 9.69 3.99
N ILE A 37 12.43 9.63 2.98
CA ILE A 37 12.70 8.96 1.72
C ILE A 37 12.69 10.01 0.60
N PRO A 38 13.66 9.99 -0.32
CA PRO A 38 13.64 10.89 -1.47
C PRO A 38 12.45 10.56 -2.38
N HIS A 39 11.45 11.45 -2.41
CA HIS A 39 10.22 11.28 -3.21
C HIS A 39 10.46 11.06 -4.72
N LEU A 40 11.63 11.42 -5.24
CA LEU A 40 11.98 11.26 -6.66
C LEU A 40 12.32 9.82 -7.06
N GLN A 41 12.60 8.93 -6.10
CA GLN A 41 13.06 7.56 -6.38
C GLN A 41 12.09 6.48 -5.89
N CYS A 42 11.02 6.89 -5.19
CA CYS A 42 10.06 5.97 -4.62
C CYS A 42 8.63 6.37 -4.98
N GLU A 43 7.80 5.37 -5.17
CA GLU A 43 6.36 5.53 -5.26
C GLU A 43 5.72 5.15 -3.93
N THR A 44 4.50 5.64 -3.70
CA THR A 44 3.78 5.45 -2.44
C THR A 44 2.65 4.43 -2.56
N VAL A 45 2.39 3.71 -1.48
CA VAL A 45 1.19 2.88 -1.30
C VAL A 45 0.47 3.38 -0.07
N THR A 46 -0.82 3.67 -0.20
CA THR A 46 -1.67 4.02 0.93
C THR A 46 -2.73 2.95 1.13
N LEU A 47 -2.74 2.38 2.33
CA LEU A 47 -3.69 1.38 2.79
C LEU A 47 -4.52 1.97 3.93
N VAL A 48 -5.84 1.94 3.78
CA VAL A 48 -6.75 2.37 4.84
C VAL A 48 -7.45 1.14 5.40
N PHE A 49 -7.27 0.84 6.69
CA PHE A 49 -7.86 -0.31 7.37
C PHE A 49 -8.88 0.13 8.42
N ASP A 50 -9.97 -0.63 8.56
CA ASP A 50 -11.00 -0.43 9.60
C ASP A 50 -10.55 -0.89 11.00
N TRP A 51 -9.32 -0.57 11.36
CA TRP A 51 -8.72 -0.93 12.63
C TRP A 51 -8.83 0.22 13.62
N LYS A 52 -9.00 -0.14 14.90
CA LYS A 52 -8.77 0.80 15.99
C LYS A 52 -7.30 0.75 16.41
N PRO A 53 -6.60 1.91 16.48
CA PRO A 53 -5.18 1.97 16.84
C PRO A 53 -4.83 1.32 18.19
N GLU A 54 -5.78 1.27 19.13
CA GLU A 54 -5.60 0.73 20.48
C GLU A 54 -5.66 -0.81 20.53
N GLU A 55 -6.26 -1.44 19.50
CA GLU A 55 -6.50 -2.88 19.46
C GLU A 55 -5.41 -3.64 18.70
N HIS A 56 -4.45 -2.94 18.10
CA HIS A 56 -3.49 -3.50 17.15
C HIS A 56 -2.05 -3.04 17.43
N LEU A 57 -1.10 -3.93 17.21
CA LEU A 57 0.34 -3.69 17.37
C LEU A 57 0.99 -3.32 16.05
N LEU A 58 2.10 -2.57 16.10
CA LEU A 58 2.88 -2.24 14.90
C LEU A 58 3.37 -3.52 14.20
N LYS A 59 3.61 -4.57 14.98
CA LYS A 59 3.99 -5.90 14.47
C LYS A 59 2.92 -6.47 13.54
N ASP A 60 1.64 -6.29 13.84
CA ASP A 60 0.53 -6.83 13.03
C ASP A 60 0.53 -6.22 11.62
N ILE A 61 0.73 -4.89 11.53
CA ILE A 61 0.89 -4.21 10.23
C ILE A 61 2.12 -4.75 9.50
N LYS A 62 3.27 -4.87 10.18
CA LYS A 62 4.51 -5.34 9.54
C LYS A 62 4.36 -6.76 8.99
N GLU A 63 3.72 -7.66 9.73
CA GLU A 63 3.47 -9.03 9.29
C GLU A 63 2.48 -9.08 8.13
N LEU A 64 1.40 -8.29 8.19
CA LEU A 64 0.46 -8.18 7.09
C LEU A 64 1.13 -7.68 5.81
N LEU A 65 1.88 -6.58 5.89
CA LEU A 65 2.62 -6.02 4.76
C LEU A 65 3.65 -7.02 4.21
N ALA A 66 4.37 -7.74 5.07
CA ALA A 66 5.31 -8.76 4.65
C ALA A 66 4.61 -9.91 3.91
N LYS A 67 3.41 -10.31 4.36
CA LYS A 67 2.62 -11.37 3.73
C LYS A 67 2.13 -10.98 2.34
N VAL A 68 1.63 -9.76 2.17
CA VAL A 68 1.02 -9.30 0.91
C VAL A 68 2.02 -8.78 -0.12
N SER A 69 3.13 -8.19 0.35
CA SER A 69 4.13 -7.54 -0.52
C SER A 69 5.46 -8.28 -0.57
N GLY A 70 5.72 -9.28 0.27
CA GLY A 70 7.02 -9.95 0.31
C GLY A 70 8.15 -9.06 0.84
N LYS A 71 7.85 -8.09 1.71
CA LYS A 71 8.78 -7.11 2.33
C LYS A 71 9.30 -6.01 1.40
N LEU A 72 8.64 -5.77 0.27
CA LEU A 72 8.96 -4.64 -0.61
C LEU A 72 8.61 -3.29 -0.01
N LEU A 73 7.56 -3.27 0.82
CA LEU A 73 7.01 -2.03 1.37
C LEU A 73 7.76 -1.60 2.62
N ARG A 74 8.23 -0.35 2.63
CA ARG A 74 8.74 0.34 3.81
C ARG A 74 7.67 1.29 4.33
N ILE A 75 7.30 1.17 5.61
CA ILE A 75 6.34 2.09 6.24
C ILE A 75 7.00 3.48 6.35
N GLU A 76 6.31 4.51 5.88
CA GLU A 76 6.74 5.91 6.04
C GLU A 76 6.14 6.54 7.29
N TYR A 77 4.83 6.46 7.45
CA TYR A 77 4.09 6.98 8.61
C TYR A 77 2.72 6.32 8.70
N ILE A 78 2.13 6.39 9.90
CA ILE A 78 0.79 5.89 10.17
C ILE A 78 -0.06 7.05 10.66
N GLU A 79 -1.13 7.36 9.94
CA GLU A 79 -2.04 8.44 10.30
C GLU A 79 -3.31 7.91 10.98
N PRO A 80 -3.71 8.52 12.10
CA PRO A 80 -5.02 8.28 12.66
C PRO A 80 -6.08 9.01 11.85
N HIS A 81 -7.09 8.28 11.42
CA HIS A 81 -8.36 8.82 10.95
C HIS A 81 -9.49 8.22 11.80
N LYS A 82 -10.72 8.15 11.28
CA LYS A 82 -11.78 7.24 11.79
C LYS A 82 -11.41 5.74 11.73
N SER A 83 -10.22 5.45 11.22
CA SER A 83 -9.65 4.17 10.82
C SER A 83 -8.13 4.38 10.68
N ILE A 84 -7.30 3.34 10.62
CA ILE A 84 -5.84 3.50 10.46
C ILE A 84 -5.49 3.69 8.99
N SER A 85 -4.67 4.70 8.68
CA SER A 85 -4.09 4.89 7.34
C SER A 85 -2.59 4.61 7.41
N VAL A 86 -2.12 3.61 6.65
CA VAL A 86 -0.71 3.23 6.57
C VAL A 86 -0.17 3.69 5.23
N THR A 87 0.80 4.60 5.25
CA THR A 87 1.53 5.02 4.06
C THR A 87 2.87 4.31 4.01
N CYS A 88 3.10 3.63 2.90
CA CYS A 88 4.33 2.91 2.61
C CYS A 88 4.97 3.46 1.34
N SER A 89 6.26 3.19 1.19
CA SER A 89 7.06 3.51 0.01
C SER A 89 7.72 2.27 -0.55
N PHE A 90 7.99 2.28 -1.85
CA PHE A 90 8.81 1.28 -2.53
C PHE A 90 9.56 1.92 -3.72
N PRO A 91 10.67 1.33 -4.20
CA PRO A 91 11.43 1.88 -5.32
C PRO A 91 10.62 1.93 -6.63
N PHE A 92 10.80 2.99 -7.44
CA PHE A 92 10.12 3.09 -8.74
C PHE A 92 10.42 1.92 -9.69
N SER A 93 11.58 1.28 -9.57
CA SER A 93 11.93 0.08 -10.35
C SER A 93 10.93 -1.06 -10.15
N ASP A 94 10.24 -1.08 -9.01
CA ASP A 94 9.44 -2.20 -8.55
C ASP A 94 7.94 -1.93 -8.69
N VAL A 95 7.52 -0.87 -9.41
CA VAL A 95 6.11 -0.48 -9.58
C VAL A 95 5.27 -1.63 -10.13
N GLY A 96 5.64 -2.21 -11.27
CA GLY A 96 4.87 -3.30 -11.87
C GLY A 96 4.76 -4.51 -10.95
N PHE A 97 5.87 -4.87 -10.29
CA PHE A 97 5.91 -6.00 -9.37
C PHE A 97 5.07 -5.75 -8.10
N THR A 98 5.14 -4.55 -7.55
CA THR A 98 4.37 -4.15 -6.37
C THR A 98 2.88 -4.13 -6.67
N ILE A 99 2.47 -3.55 -7.81
CA ILE A 99 1.07 -3.55 -8.24
C ILE A 99 0.56 -4.99 -8.36
N LEU A 100 1.26 -5.84 -9.11
CA LEU A 100 0.87 -7.24 -9.31
C LEU A 100 0.70 -7.98 -7.97
N ARG A 101 1.70 -7.91 -7.09
CA ARG A 101 1.66 -8.59 -5.78
C ARG A 101 0.55 -8.10 -4.88
N MET A 102 0.29 -6.79 -4.87
CA MET A 102 -0.78 -6.21 -4.06
C MET A 102 -2.16 -6.62 -4.55
N ILE A 103 -2.36 -6.73 -5.87
CA ILE A 103 -3.62 -7.17 -6.45
C ILE A 103 -3.82 -8.68 -6.21
N GLU A 104 -2.82 -9.52 -6.46
CA GLU A 104 -2.89 -10.97 -6.20
C GLU A 104 -3.27 -11.28 -4.75
N ASN A 105 -2.74 -10.49 -3.80
CA ASN A 105 -2.97 -10.66 -2.37
C ASN A 105 -4.07 -9.76 -1.80
N ILE A 106 -4.87 -9.10 -2.65
CA ILE A 106 -5.88 -8.13 -2.17
C ILE A 106 -6.94 -8.78 -1.30
N HIS A 107 -7.29 -10.04 -1.56
CA HIS A 107 -8.22 -10.82 -0.76
C HIS A 107 -7.79 -10.97 0.71
N ILE A 108 -6.48 -11.07 0.97
CA ILE A 108 -5.92 -11.09 2.33
C ILE A 108 -6.16 -9.75 3.01
N LEU A 109 -5.90 -8.64 2.30
CA LEU A 109 -6.12 -7.30 2.81
C LEU A 109 -7.59 -7.05 3.12
N MET A 110 -8.51 -7.47 2.24
CA MET A 110 -9.95 -7.38 2.47
C MET A 110 -10.38 -8.17 3.71
N GLY A 111 -9.88 -9.39 3.88
CA GLY A 111 -10.14 -10.22 5.06
C GLY A 111 -9.62 -9.60 6.37
N GLN A 112 -8.67 -8.67 6.28
CA GLN A 112 -8.16 -7.88 7.41
C GLN A 112 -8.85 -6.52 7.55
N GLY A 113 -9.96 -6.26 6.86
CA GLY A 113 -10.72 -5.02 7.02
C GLY A 113 -10.17 -3.84 6.22
N LEU A 114 -9.49 -4.08 5.09
CA LEU A 114 -9.14 -3.02 4.15
C LEU A 114 -10.41 -2.24 3.72
N LYS A 115 -10.31 -0.91 3.72
CA LYS A 115 -11.32 0.03 3.22
C LYS A 115 -10.93 0.67 1.89
N LYS A 116 -9.62 0.91 1.68
CA LYS A 116 -9.10 1.53 0.46
C LYS A 116 -7.63 1.15 0.24
N LEU A 117 -7.28 0.85 -1.01
CA LEU A 117 -5.90 0.67 -1.49
C LEU A 117 -5.61 1.66 -2.62
N THR A 118 -4.51 2.41 -2.47
CA THR A 118 -4.02 3.38 -3.46
C THR A 118 -2.53 3.16 -3.70
N ILE A 119 -2.09 3.23 -4.95
CA ILE A 119 -0.66 3.22 -5.31
C ILE A 119 -0.39 4.48 -6.15
N GLY A 120 0.49 5.35 -5.66
CA GLY A 120 0.67 6.71 -6.15
C GLY A 120 -0.67 7.45 -6.20
N ASN A 121 -1.05 7.87 -7.40
CA ASN A 121 -2.33 8.55 -7.64
C ASN A 121 -3.49 7.61 -8.01
N LEU A 122 -3.22 6.32 -8.21
CA LEU A 122 -4.21 5.34 -8.66
C LEU A 122 -4.88 4.66 -7.47
N THR A 123 -6.20 4.80 -7.36
CA THR A 123 -6.99 3.99 -6.43
C THR A 123 -7.31 2.65 -7.08
N LEU A 124 -6.66 1.59 -6.60
CA LEU A 124 -6.90 0.22 -7.09
C LEU A 124 -8.16 -0.39 -6.49
N TRP A 125 -8.50 -0.05 -5.24
CA TRP A 125 -9.67 -0.64 -4.58
C TRP A 125 -10.27 0.26 -3.51
N LYS A 126 -11.61 0.23 -3.40
CA LYS A 126 -12.41 0.86 -2.34
C LYS A 126 -13.58 -0.05 -1.99
N LYS A 127 -13.86 -0.23 -0.69
CA LYS A 127 -14.98 -1.05 -0.22
C LYS A 127 -16.34 -0.60 -0.78
N GLN A 128 -16.56 0.71 -0.89
CA GLN A 128 -17.80 1.28 -1.42
C GLN A 128 -18.09 0.88 -2.87
N ASP A 129 -17.04 0.68 -3.69
CA ASP A 129 -17.19 0.30 -5.10
C ASP A 129 -17.79 -1.12 -5.20
N VAL A 130 -17.45 -2.01 -4.25
CA VAL A 130 -18.00 -3.37 -4.14
C VAL A 130 -19.43 -3.34 -3.60
N GLU A 131 -19.70 -2.61 -2.51
CA GLU A 131 -21.04 -2.53 -1.91
C GLU A 131 -22.09 -1.95 -2.89
N GLN A 132 -21.71 -0.94 -3.68
CA GLN A 132 -22.59 -0.38 -4.73
C GLN A 132 -22.83 -1.34 -5.89
N LYS A 133 -21.89 -2.24 -6.18
CA LYS A 133 -22.03 -3.25 -7.22
C LYS A 133 -22.78 -4.48 -6.73
N GLU A 134 -22.60 -4.93 -5.48
CA GLU A 134 -23.43 -5.99 -4.86
C GLU A 134 -24.91 -5.60 -4.84
N LEU A 135 -25.21 -4.31 -4.61
CA LEU A 135 -26.57 -3.78 -4.72
C LEU A 135 -27.13 -3.85 -6.15
N LYS A 136 -26.28 -3.81 -7.18
CA LYS A 136 -26.67 -4.00 -8.59
C LYS A 136 -26.71 -5.47 -9.02
N VAL A 137 -25.90 -6.33 -8.40
CA VAL A 137 -25.79 -7.78 -8.68
C VAL A 137 -26.87 -8.59 -7.97
N LYS A 138 -27.61 -8.02 -7.00
CA LYS A 138 -28.80 -8.68 -6.42
C LYS A 138 -29.92 -8.98 -7.43
N ASP A 139 -29.85 -8.49 -8.66
CA ASP A 139 -30.70 -8.92 -9.79
C ASP A 139 -30.15 -10.15 -10.55
N GLN A 140 -28.97 -10.66 -10.23
CA GLN A 140 -28.39 -11.84 -10.85
C GLN A 140 -27.80 -12.81 -9.81
N ASP A 141 -28.56 -13.89 -9.63
CA ASP A 141 -28.50 -14.91 -8.58
C ASP A 141 -27.22 -15.78 -8.58
N LEU A 142 -26.10 -15.27 -8.04
CA LEU A 142 -24.83 -16.03 -7.89
C LEU A 142 -24.06 -15.63 -6.61
N LEU A 143 -24.74 -15.69 -5.46
CA LEU A 143 -24.19 -15.38 -4.12
C LEU A 143 -23.49 -16.58 -3.43
N LEU A 144 -22.73 -17.42 -4.14
CA LEU A 144 -22.14 -18.63 -3.52
C LEU A 144 -20.65 -18.92 -3.82
N GLN A 145 -19.91 -18.04 -4.51
CA GLN A 145 -18.45 -18.19 -4.74
C GLN A 145 -17.65 -16.93 -4.36
N HIS A 146 -17.95 -16.39 -3.18
CA HIS A 146 -17.69 -15.00 -2.79
C HIS A 146 -16.23 -14.50 -2.76
N THR A 147 -15.18 -15.32 -2.83
CA THR A 147 -13.80 -14.79 -2.76
C THR A 147 -13.09 -14.78 -4.10
N GLU A 148 -13.17 -15.85 -4.89
CA GLU A 148 -12.52 -15.92 -6.21
C GLU A 148 -13.22 -15.04 -7.24
N VAL A 149 -14.55 -15.03 -7.26
CA VAL A 149 -15.33 -14.18 -8.19
C VAL A 149 -15.13 -12.71 -7.86
N ILE A 150 -15.12 -12.33 -6.57
CA ILE A 150 -14.84 -10.95 -6.16
C ILE A 150 -13.39 -10.58 -6.49
N SER A 151 -12.43 -11.48 -6.28
CA SER A 151 -11.02 -11.24 -6.65
C SER A 151 -10.85 -11.07 -8.15
N HIS A 152 -11.54 -11.88 -8.97
CA HIS A 152 -11.53 -11.75 -10.43
C HIS A 152 -12.13 -10.42 -10.89
N ILE A 153 -13.28 -10.02 -10.33
CA ILE A 153 -13.92 -8.74 -10.65
C ILE A 153 -12.98 -7.57 -10.28
N ILE A 154 -12.30 -7.66 -9.14
CA ILE A 154 -11.33 -6.63 -8.71
C ILE A 154 -10.10 -6.61 -9.63
N LEU A 155 -9.59 -7.78 -10.02
CA LEU A 155 -8.46 -7.93 -10.94
C LEU A 155 -8.79 -7.30 -12.30
N GLU A 156 -9.94 -7.65 -12.87
CA GLU A 156 -10.42 -7.16 -14.16
C GLU A 156 -10.65 -5.64 -14.09
N GLU A 157 -11.25 -5.13 -13.02
CA GLU A 157 -11.44 -3.69 -12.84
C GLU A 157 -10.13 -2.93 -12.62
N ALA A 158 -9.18 -3.51 -11.88
CA ALA A 158 -7.86 -2.92 -11.72
C ALA A 158 -7.11 -2.89 -13.06
N GLU A 159 -7.25 -3.93 -13.88
CA GLU A 159 -6.69 -3.98 -15.23
C GLU A 159 -7.28 -2.89 -16.13
N ASP A 160 -8.60 -2.75 -16.16
CA ASP A 160 -9.27 -1.71 -16.94
C ASP A 160 -8.84 -0.30 -16.50
N ARG A 161 -8.80 -0.04 -15.20
CA ARG A 161 -8.33 1.24 -14.65
C ARG A 161 -6.86 1.50 -15.01
N LEU A 162 -6.01 0.48 -15.00
CA LEU A 162 -4.61 0.59 -15.42
C LEU A 162 -4.51 0.91 -16.91
N ARG A 163 -5.30 0.23 -17.75
CA ARG A 163 -5.34 0.47 -19.20
C ARG A 163 -5.77 1.89 -19.54
N ASP A 164 -6.82 2.39 -18.88
CA ASP A 164 -7.30 3.77 -19.05
C ASP A 164 -6.25 4.79 -18.62
N ALA A 165 -5.59 4.57 -17.48
CA ALA A 165 -4.53 5.45 -16.98
C ALA A 165 -3.33 5.49 -17.94
N ILE A 166 -2.91 4.34 -18.48
CA ILE A 166 -1.84 4.25 -19.49
C ILE A 166 -2.24 5.04 -20.74
N SER A 167 -3.44 4.81 -21.27
CA SER A 167 -3.92 5.51 -22.47
C SER A 167 -3.96 7.04 -22.28
N SER A 168 -4.39 7.50 -21.11
CA SER A 168 -4.38 8.92 -20.76
C SER A 168 -2.96 9.49 -20.73
N LYS A 169 -2.01 8.78 -20.10
CA LYS A 169 -0.61 9.21 -19.99
C LYS A 169 0.12 9.22 -21.33
N GLU A 170 -0.18 8.26 -22.21
CA GLU A 170 0.36 8.25 -23.58
C GLU A 170 -0.09 9.47 -24.37
N LYS A 171 -1.37 9.86 -24.28
CA LYS A 171 -1.89 11.07 -24.93
C LYS A 171 -1.19 12.34 -24.44
N GLU A 172 -1.04 12.49 -23.12
CA GLU A 172 -0.31 13.62 -22.52
C GLU A 172 1.15 13.68 -23.01
N ALA A 173 1.84 12.54 -23.03
CA ALA A 173 3.24 12.47 -23.48
C ALA A 173 3.39 12.85 -24.97
N ILE A 174 2.44 12.43 -25.82
CA ILE A 174 2.41 12.81 -27.24
C ILE A 174 2.20 14.32 -27.39
N GLU A 175 1.29 14.91 -26.61
CA GLU A 175 1.02 16.35 -26.66
C GLU A 175 2.24 17.19 -26.20
N LEU A 176 2.91 16.77 -25.12
CA LEU A 176 4.13 17.40 -24.64
C LEU A 176 5.28 17.32 -25.64
N LYS A 177 5.44 16.19 -26.34
CA LYS A 177 6.41 16.04 -27.43
C LYS A 177 6.13 16.99 -28.60
N LYS A 178 4.84 17.17 -28.96
CA LYS A 178 4.45 18.13 -30.02
C LYS A 178 4.77 19.57 -29.63
N ARG A 179 4.53 19.95 -28.37
CA ARG A 179 4.85 21.31 -27.87
C ARG A 179 6.36 21.56 -27.87
N THR A 180 7.15 20.65 -27.30
CA THR A 180 8.61 20.79 -27.28
C THR A 180 9.22 20.85 -28.69
N VAL A 181 8.75 20.05 -29.65
CA VAL A 181 9.20 20.12 -31.06
C VAL A 181 8.85 21.47 -31.72
N ASN A 182 7.72 22.09 -31.37
CA ASN A 182 7.37 23.41 -31.90
C ASN A 182 8.22 24.53 -31.27
N ASP A 183 8.56 24.42 -29.98
CA ASP A 183 9.38 25.41 -29.27
C ASP A 183 10.85 25.43 -29.75
N TYR A 184 11.37 24.32 -30.32
CA TYR A 184 12.72 24.27 -30.91
C TYR A 184 12.78 24.68 -32.40
N ASN A 185 11.64 24.86 -33.07
CA ASN A 185 11.54 25.23 -34.48
C ASN A 185 11.12 26.71 -34.69
N THR A 186 11.19 27.52 -33.64
CA THR A 186 10.96 28.98 -33.66
C THR A 186 12.22 29.71 -33.24
#